data_AF-A0A0C3B2J2-F1
#
_entry.id   AF-A0A0C3B2J2-F1
#
_cell.length_a   1.000
_cell.length_b   1.000
_cell.length_c   1.000
_cell.angle_alpha   90.00
_cell.angle_beta   90.00
_cell.angle_gamma   90.00
#
_symmetry.space_group_name_H-M   'P 1'
#
loop_
_entity.id
_entity.type
_entity.pdbx_description
1 polymer ?
#
loop_
_entity_poly.entity_id
_entity_poly.type
_entity_poly.pdbx_seq_one_letter_code
_entity_poly.pdbx_strand_id
1 'polypeptide(L)'
;MQNRPVFPVRYYIIDFEFSIRFPEDSDPKQRLVTGLPILRNGFDHPDDYGREIAPEMLLDKPHCPFKSDIFQLGKLFFDYFHLLESDYPDLIKIFRSMIEHDPSCRPTAAEALKSVHEYHDGFTRAQLKGPVPEPDLSPMPFSQMVKRTHEANARQAAREQKHLEAELAKASVTSS
;
A
#
# COMPACT_ATOMS: atom_id res chain seq x y z
N MET A 1 -13.05 27.73 18.84
CA MET A 1 -11.94 27.88 17.88
C MET A 1 -10.65 27.42 18.55
N GLN A 2 -10.20 26.18 18.30
CA GLN A 2 -8.93 25.68 18.83
C GLN A 2 -7.81 26.13 17.87
N ASN A 3 -6.95 27.03 18.34
CA ASN A 3 -5.72 27.41 17.64
C ASN A 3 -4.79 26.19 17.58
N ARG A 4 -4.51 25.69 16.37
CA ARG A 4 -3.41 24.75 16.13
C ARG A 4 -2.11 25.43 16.61
N PRO A 5 -1.26 24.80 17.44
CA PRO A 5 -0.04 25.43 17.93
C PRO A 5 0.87 25.79 16.75
N VAL A 6 1.50 26.98 16.84
CA VAL A 6 2.25 27.68 15.78
C VAL A 6 3.62 27.01 15.50
N PHE A 7 3.77 25.73 15.77
CA PHE A 7 5.04 25.01 15.63
C PHE A 7 5.03 24.10 14.40
N PRO A 8 6.12 24.08 13.61
CA PRO A 8 6.24 23.13 12.51
C PRO A 8 6.25 21.70 13.07
N VAL A 9 5.31 20.88 12.60
CA VAL A 9 5.29 19.45 12.90
C VAL A 9 6.39 18.76 12.09
N ARG A 10 7.17 17.89 12.73
CA ARG A 10 8.16 17.03 12.08
C ARG A 10 7.75 15.59 12.25
N TYR A 11 7.65 14.86 11.15
CA TYR A 11 7.38 13.43 11.12
C TYR A 11 8.69 12.68 10.90
N TYR A 12 8.88 11.58 11.64
CA TYR A 12 10.04 10.70 11.53
C TYR A 12 9.55 9.29 11.19
N ILE A 13 10.18 8.67 10.19
CA ILE A 13 10.01 7.24 9.92
C ILE A 13 10.93 6.51 10.89
N ILE A 14 10.35 5.59 11.67
CA ILE A 14 11.04 4.78 12.67
C ILE A 14 10.78 3.31 12.36
N ASP A 15 11.33 2.43 13.22
CA ASP A 15 11.09 0.99 13.20
C ASP A 15 11.54 0.31 11.89
N PHE A 16 12.86 0.15 11.78
CA PHE A 16 13.53 -0.44 10.63
C PHE A 16 13.75 -1.96 10.78
N GLU A 17 13.06 -2.64 11.69
CA GLU A 17 13.29 -4.06 12.01
C GLU A 17 13.23 -4.97 10.77
N PHE A 18 12.33 -4.68 9.83
CA PHE A 18 12.17 -5.45 8.59
C PHE A 18 12.92 -4.86 7.39
N SER A 19 13.79 -3.87 7.60
CA SER A 19 14.54 -3.24 6.52
C SER A 19 15.64 -4.14 5.99
N ILE A 20 15.89 -4.03 4.70
CA ILE A 20 16.98 -4.74 4.03
C ILE A 20 17.98 -3.72 3.50
N ARG A 21 19.25 -3.91 3.83
CA ARG A 21 20.35 -3.10 3.29
C ARG A 21 20.95 -3.81 2.08
N PHE A 22 20.90 -3.15 0.93
CA PHE A 22 21.63 -3.56 -0.27
C PHE A 22 23.04 -2.94 -0.28
N PRO A 23 24.04 -3.60 -0.91
CA PRO A 23 25.33 -2.97 -1.16
C PRO A 23 25.18 -1.68 -1.98
N GLU A 24 25.94 -0.65 -1.61
CA GLU A 24 25.81 0.69 -2.21
C GLU A 24 26.18 0.69 -3.70
N ASP A 25 27.15 -0.15 -4.06
CA ASP A 25 27.67 -0.37 -5.42
C ASP A 25 26.84 -1.37 -6.24
N SER A 26 25.80 -1.99 -5.66
CA SER A 26 24.95 -2.92 -6.39
C SER A 26 24.09 -2.20 -7.43
N ASP A 27 23.90 -2.82 -8.60
CA ASP A 27 22.91 -2.37 -9.58
C ASP A 27 21.50 -2.34 -8.93
N PRO A 28 20.77 -1.20 -8.97
CA PRO A 28 19.40 -1.11 -8.47
C PRO A 28 18.46 -2.19 -9.01
N LYS A 29 18.66 -2.67 -10.23
CA LYS A 29 17.84 -3.75 -10.82
C LYS A 29 18.04 -5.11 -10.14
N GLN A 30 19.17 -5.29 -9.46
CA GLN A 30 19.50 -6.52 -8.72
C GLN A 30 19.10 -6.44 -7.24
N ARG A 31 18.59 -5.28 -6.78
CA ARG A 31 18.09 -5.10 -5.41
C ARG A 31 16.70 -5.68 -5.26
N LEU A 32 16.64 -7.01 -5.19
CA LEU A 32 15.40 -7.78 -5.14
C LEU A 32 15.24 -8.51 -3.82
N VAL A 33 13.99 -8.79 -3.45
CA VAL A 33 13.62 -9.56 -2.26
C VAL A 33 12.59 -10.61 -2.64
N THR A 34 12.45 -11.67 -1.85
CA THR A 34 11.45 -12.74 -2.05
C THR A 34 10.61 -12.88 -0.78
N GLY A 35 9.31 -13.09 -0.98
CA GLY A 35 8.35 -13.36 0.09
C GLY A 35 8.07 -12.20 1.04
N LEU A 36 7.37 -12.52 2.13
CA LEU A 36 7.06 -11.59 3.21
C LEU A 36 8.27 -11.36 4.13
N PRO A 37 8.51 -10.11 4.59
CA PRO A 37 9.61 -9.82 5.52
C PRO A 37 9.54 -10.61 6.83
N ILE A 38 8.35 -10.79 7.39
CA ILE A 38 8.15 -11.48 8.68
C ILE A 38 8.56 -12.94 8.68
N LEU A 39 8.53 -13.62 7.53
CA LEU A 39 8.92 -15.04 7.45
C LEU A 39 10.41 -15.23 7.79
N ARG A 40 11.22 -14.18 7.62
CA ARG A 40 12.65 -14.18 8.00
C ARG A 40 12.86 -14.06 9.51
N ASN A 41 11.84 -13.61 10.23
CA ASN A 41 11.88 -13.35 11.67
C ASN A 41 11.18 -14.46 12.48
N GLY A 42 10.88 -15.61 11.86
CA GLY A 42 10.29 -16.77 12.54
C GLY A 42 8.77 -16.75 12.67
N PHE A 43 8.09 -15.89 11.91
CA PHE A 43 6.64 -15.98 11.73
C PHE A 43 6.32 -16.94 10.58
N ASP A 44 5.20 -17.65 10.71
CA ASP A 44 4.85 -18.73 9.78
C ASP A 44 3.61 -18.41 8.93
N HIS A 45 2.84 -17.36 9.27
CA HIS A 45 1.60 -17.04 8.58
C HIS A 45 1.54 -15.59 8.05
N PRO A 46 1.07 -15.35 6.82
CA PRO A 46 0.85 -13.99 6.28
C PRO A 46 0.00 -13.07 7.16
N ASP A 47 -0.96 -13.64 7.89
CA ASP A 47 -1.84 -12.89 8.80
C ASP A 47 -1.07 -12.24 9.97
N ASP A 48 0.11 -12.76 10.30
CA ASP A 48 0.97 -12.20 11.35
C ASP A 48 1.62 -10.87 10.92
N TYR A 49 1.55 -10.51 9.63
CA TYR A 49 2.19 -9.30 9.10
C TYR A 49 1.53 -8.01 9.59
N GLY A 50 0.23 -8.07 9.94
CA GLY A 50 -0.53 -6.95 10.49
C GLY A 50 -0.70 -5.73 9.57
N ARG A 51 -0.25 -5.81 8.31
CA ARG A 51 -0.33 -4.77 7.28
C ARG A 51 -0.89 -5.34 6.00
N GLU A 52 -1.48 -4.48 5.17
CA GLU A 52 -1.90 -4.90 3.84
C GLU A 52 -0.67 -5.30 3.00
N ILE A 53 -0.74 -6.49 2.43
CA ILE A 53 0.38 -7.13 1.74
C ILE A 53 0.36 -6.70 0.27
N ALA A 54 1.49 -6.18 -0.23
CA ALA A 54 1.63 -5.89 -1.65
C ALA A 54 1.52 -7.21 -2.46
N PRO A 55 0.76 -7.26 -3.56
CA PRO A 55 0.46 -8.53 -4.25
C PRO A 55 1.69 -9.37 -4.61
N GLU A 56 2.79 -8.72 -4.98
CA GLU A 56 4.04 -9.38 -5.35
C GLU A 56 4.76 -10.06 -4.17
N MET A 57 4.51 -9.64 -2.93
CA MET A 57 5.12 -10.24 -1.73
C MET A 57 4.55 -11.63 -1.41
N LEU A 58 3.36 -11.95 -1.95
CA LEU A 58 2.75 -13.28 -1.84
C LEU A 58 3.25 -14.25 -2.92
N LEU A 59 4.06 -13.77 -3.86
CA LEU A 59 4.63 -14.60 -4.91
C LEU A 59 5.97 -15.15 -4.45
N ASP A 60 6.24 -16.42 -4.78
CA ASP A 60 7.55 -17.04 -4.61
C ASP A 60 8.53 -16.61 -5.73
N LYS A 61 8.58 -15.31 -6.02
CA LYS A 61 9.42 -14.72 -7.05
C LYS A 61 10.13 -13.47 -6.51
N PRO A 62 11.38 -13.23 -6.91
CA PRO A 62 12.06 -11.99 -6.60
C PRO A 62 11.27 -10.78 -7.12
N HIS A 63 11.10 -9.78 -6.27
CA HIS A 63 10.40 -8.54 -6.60
C HIS A 63 11.17 -7.31 -6.08
N CYS A 64 10.79 -6.15 -6.59
CA CYS A 64 11.41 -4.88 -6.21
C CYS A 64 10.83 -4.39 -4.86
N PRO A 65 11.62 -4.36 -3.77
CA PRO A 65 11.12 -3.95 -2.45
C PRO A 65 10.67 -2.49 -2.46
N PHE A 66 11.33 -1.62 -3.23
CA PHE A 66 10.97 -0.21 -3.34
C PHE A 66 9.54 0.00 -3.87
N LYS A 67 9.03 -0.90 -4.72
CA LYS A 67 7.65 -0.84 -5.20
C LYS A 67 6.66 -1.37 -4.16
N SER A 68 7.06 -2.35 -3.36
CA SER A 68 6.25 -2.85 -2.24
C SER A 68 6.15 -1.82 -1.13
N ASP A 69 7.21 -1.06 -0.84
CA ASP A 69 7.20 0.06 0.09
C ASP A 69 6.23 1.17 -0.36
N ILE A 70 6.20 1.48 -1.67
CA ILE A 70 5.25 2.44 -2.23
C ILE A 70 3.80 1.96 -2.07
N PHE A 71 3.55 0.67 -2.26
CA PHE A 71 2.23 0.11 -2.01
C PHE A 71 1.83 0.25 -0.54
N GLN A 72 2.70 -0.13 0.40
CA GLN A 72 2.41 -0.03 1.84
C GLN A 72 2.19 1.42 2.28
N LEU A 73 3.04 2.34 1.81
CA LEU A 73 2.91 3.77 2.11
C LEU A 73 1.64 4.37 1.48
N GLY A 74 1.32 3.99 0.25
CA GLY A 74 0.11 4.40 -0.44
C GLY A 74 -1.14 3.90 0.26
N LYS A 75 -1.12 2.64 0.72
CA LYS A 75 -2.21 2.03 1.49
C LYS A 75 -2.42 2.74 2.80
N LEU A 76 -1.35 3.02 3.54
CA LEU A 76 -1.40 3.82 4.76
C LEU A 76 -2.11 5.15 4.50
N PHE A 77 -1.65 5.94 3.53
CA PHE A 77 -2.28 7.23 3.23
C PHE A 77 -3.72 7.10 2.74
N PHE A 78 -4.00 6.13 1.87
CA PHE A 78 -5.35 5.93 1.37
C PHE A 78 -6.31 5.54 2.51
N ASP A 79 -5.94 4.62 3.38
CA ASP A 79 -6.81 4.19 4.48
C ASP A 79 -7.09 5.35 5.46
N TYR A 80 -6.11 6.23 5.72
CA TYR A 80 -6.30 7.43 6.55
C TYR A 80 -7.11 8.55 5.88
N PHE A 81 -6.97 8.75 4.57
CA PHE A 81 -7.46 9.97 3.90
C PHE A 81 -8.55 9.74 2.86
N HIS A 82 -8.92 8.50 2.51
CA HIS A 82 -9.88 8.22 1.43
C HIS A 82 -11.25 8.90 1.61
N LEU A 83 -11.69 9.14 2.85
CA LEU A 83 -12.95 9.84 3.12
C LEU A 83 -12.95 11.31 2.71
N LEU A 84 -11.77 11.88 2.41
CA LEU A 84 -11.62 13.25 1.93
C LEU A 84 -11.58 13.33 0.40
N GLU A 85 -11.92 12.26 -0.32
CA GLU A 85 -11.87 12.23 -1.79
C GLU A 85 -12.74 13.31 -2.44
N SER A 86 -13.89 13.63 -1.85
CA SER A 86 -14.78 14.68 -2.34
C SER A 86 -14.12 16.07 -2.31
N ASP A 87 -13.31 16.34 -1.28
CA ASP A 87 -12.66 17.63 -1.05
C ASP A 87 -11.27 17.70 -1.70
N TYR A 88 -10.55 16.58 -1.74
CA TYR A 88 -9.16 16.47 -2.19
C TYR A 88 -8.97 15.34 -3.22
N PRO A 89 -9.72 15.32 -4.32
CA PRO A 89 -9.71 14.20 -5.27
C PRO A 89 -8.32 13.96 -5.90
N ASP A 90 -7.58 15.03 -6.20
CA ASP A 90 -6.25 14.92 -6.80
C ASP A 90 -5.21 14.34 -5.83
N LEU A 91 -5.31 14.65 -4.53
CA LEU A 91 -4.44 14.06 -3.51
C LEU A 91 -4.73 12.57 -3.34
N ILE A 92 -6.01 12.20 -3.27
CA ILE A 92 -6.43 10.79 -3.16
C ILE A 92 -6.05 10.01 -4.42
N LYS A 93 -6.08 10.64 -5.60
CA LYS A 93 -5.61 10.03 -6.85
C LYS A 93 -4.12 9.68 -6.79
N ILE A 94 -3.28 10.49 -6.14
CA ILE A 94 -1.87 10.17 -5.92
C ILE A 94 -1.75 8.92 -5.03
N PHE A 95 -2.49 8.84 -3.93
CA PHE A 95 -2.45 7.65 -3.06
C PHE A 95 -2.95 6.40 -3.78
N ARG A 96 -3.96 6.52 -4.65
CA ARG A 96 -4.42 5.41 -5.50
C ARG A 96 -3.36 4.90 -6.46
N SER A 97 -2.60 5.79 -7.11
CA SER A 97 -1.54 5.35 -8.04
C SER A 97 -0.41 4.60 -7.31
N MET A 98 -0.18 4.90 -6.03
CA MET A 98 0.80 4.19 -5.20
C MET A 98 0.37 2.75 -4.89
N ILE A 99 -0.93 2.43 -4.90
CA ILE A 99 -1.49 1.11 -4.54
C ILE A 99 -1.90 0.28 -5.75
N GLU A 100 -1.44 0.64 -6.95
CA GLU A 100 -1.70 -0.12 -8.17
C GLU A 100 -1.27 -1.59 -8.01
N HIS A 101 -2.07 -2.51 -8.55
CA HIS A 101 -1.79 -3.93 -8.38
C HIS A 101 -0.49 -4.34 -9.09
N ASP A 102 -0.24 -3.79 -10.28
CA ASP A 102 1.02 -3.97 -11.01
C ASP A 102 2.09 -3.02 -10.43
N PRO A 103 3.21 -3.55 -9.87
CA PRO A 103 4.27 -2.72 -9.31
C PRO A 103 4.95 -1.80 -10.33
N SER A 104 4.89 -2.12 -11.63
CA SER A 104 5.44 -1.26 -12.69
C SER A 104 4.61 0.01 -12.93
N CYS A 105 3.31 -0.04 -12.62
CA CYS A 105 2.39 1.08 -12.74
C CYS A 105 2.45 2.05 -11.54
N ARG A 106 3.02 1.62 -10.41
CA ARG A 106 3.21 2.48 -9.24
C ARG A 106 4.27 3.54 -9.54
N PRO A 107 4.19 4.75 -8.98
CA PRO A 107 5.29 5.70 -9.02
C PRO A 107 6.49 5.21 -8.18
N THR A 108 7.63 5.88 -8.33
CA THR A 108 8.72 5.86 -7.34
C THR A 108 8.39 6.79 -6.18
N ALA A 109 9.13 6.68 -5.06
CA ALA A 109 8.98 7.59 -3.93
C ALA A 109 9.21 9.06 -4.33
N ALA A 110 10.20 9.32 -5.18
CA ALA A 110 10.51 10.65 -5.68
C ALA A 110 9.39 11.21 -6.56
N GLU A 111 8.81 10.40 -7.43
CA GLU A 111 7.67 10.80 -8.27
C GLU A 111 6.42 11.07 -7.44
N ALA A 112 6.10 10.20 -6.48
CA ALA A 112 4.97 10.40 -5.58
C ALA A 112 5.13 11.69 -4.75
N LEU A 113 6.33 11.92 -4.17
CA LEU A 113 6.63 13.16 -3.44
C LEU A 113 6.51 14.39 -4.33
N LYS A 114 7.01 14.31 -5.57
CA LYS A 114 6.87 15.39 -6.55
C LYS A 114 5.40 15.71 -6.82
N SER A 115 4.56 14.71 -7.05
CA SER A 115 3.12 14.93 -7.24
C SER A 115 2.44 15.56 -6.03
N VAL A 116 2.84 15.18 -4.81
CA VAL A 116 2.33 15.81 -3.58
C VAL A 116 2.77 17.27 -3.46
N HIS A 117 4.02 17.59 -3.80
CA HIS A 117 4.48 18.99 -3.83
C HIS A 117 3.75 19.81 -4.90
N GLU A 118 3.59 19.29 -6.11
CA GLU A 118 2.85 19.97 -7.17
C GLU A 118 1.39 20.24 -6.77
N TYR A 119 0.75 19.27 -6.11
CA TYR A 119 -0.57 19.46 -5.52
C TYR A 119 -0.57 20.53 -4.44
N HIS A 120 0.35 20.46 -3.48
CA HIS A 120 0.49 21.40 -2.36
C HIS A 120 0.73 22.84 -2.84
N ASP A 121 1.59 23.03 -3.83
CA ASP A 121 1.97 24.35 -4.35
C ASP A 121 0.81 25.04 -5.11
N GLY A 122 -0.22 24.28 -5.48
CA GLY A 122 -1.51 24.81 -5.94
C GLY A 122 -2.34 25.51 -4.86
N PHE A 123 -1.97 25.40 -3.58
CA PHE A 123 -2.69 26.00 -2.46
C PHE A 123 -1.92 27.15 -1.81
N THR A 124 -2.65 28.19 -1.43
CA THR A 124 -2.12 29.23 -0.55
C THR A 124 -1.97 28.70 0.88
N ARG A 125 -1.01 29.28 1.63
CA ARG A 125 -0.83 28.98 3.05
C ARG A 125 -2.10 29.22 3.89
N ALA A 126 -2.98 30.13 3.46
CA ALA A 126 -4.26 30.37 4.12
C ALA A 126 -5.23 29.20 3.92
N GLN A 127 -5.30 28.64 2.70
CA GLN A 127 -6.12 27.46 2.41
C GLN A 127 -5.63 26.23 3.18
N LEU A 128 -4.31 26.02 3.26
CA LEU A 128 -3.72 24.90 4.02
C LEU A 128 -3.90 25.01 5.54
N LYS A 129 -4.17 26.22 6.05
CA LYS A 129 -4.48 26.47 7.46
C LYS A 129 -5.98 26.46 7.76
N GLY A 130 -6.82 26.30 6.72
CA GLY A 130 -8.25 26.16 6.88
C GLY A 130 -8.61 24.95 7.73
N PRO A 131 -9.84 24.91 8.26
CA PRO A 131 -10.35 23.69 8.88
C PRO A 131 -10.30 22.56 7.85
N VAL A 132 -9.78 21.42 8.27
CA VAL A 132 -9.89 20.18 7.48
C VAL A 132 -11.38 19.79 7.52
N PRO A 133 -12.03 19.54 6.37
CA PRO A 133 -13.40 19.02 6.35
C PRO A 133 -13.48 17.81 7.27
N GLU A 134 -14.51 17.77 8.11
CA GLU A 134 -14.80 16.55 8.85
C GLU A 134 -15.09 15.46 7.80
N PRO A 135 -14.35 14.35 7.79
CA PRO A 135 -14.63 13.28 6.85
C PRO A 135 -16.10 12.86 7.03
N ASP A 136 -16.78 12.54 5.93
CA ASP A 136 -18.11 11.98 6.02
C ASP A 136 -18.00 10.57 6.65
N LEU A 137 -18.15 10.55 7.97
CA LEU A 137 -18.20 9.33 8.78
C LEU A 137 -19.56 8.65 8.68
N SER A 138 -20.44 9.06 7.76
CA SER A 138 -21.67 8.33 7.52
C SER A 138 -21.31 6.86 7.33
N PRO A 139 -21.80 5.97 8.20
CA PRO A 139 -21.38 4.58 8.16
C PRO A 139 -21.74 4.07 6.78
N MET A 140 -20.75 3.46 6.11
CA MET A 140 -20.94 2.82 4.82
C MET A 140 -22.27 2.03 4.89
N PRO A 141 -23.23 2.29 4.00
CA PRO A 141 -24.53 1.63 4.07
C PRO A 141 -24.32 0.12 4.17
N PHE A 142 -25.11 -0.56 4.99
CA PHE A 142 -24.95 -2.01 5.22
C PHE A 142 -24.88 -2.80 3.89
N SER A 143 -25.59 -2.35 2.86
CA SER A 143 -25.52 -2.89 1.50
C SER A 143 -24.13 -2.80 0.86
N GLN A 144 -23.40 -1.69 1.06
CA GLN A 144 -22.01 -1.56 0.59
C GLN A 144 -21.04 -2.41 1.40
N MET A 145 -21.22 -2.53 2.72
CA MET A 145 -20.41 -3.44 3.54
C MET A 145 -20.59 -4.88 3.08
N VAL A 146 -21.84 -5.34 2.92
CA VAL A 146 -22.17 -6.68 2.42
C VAL A 146 -21.56 -6.90 1.04
N LYS A 147 -21.66 -5.92 0.13
CA LYS A 147 -21.04 -5.99 -1.19
C LYS A 147 -19.52 -6.17 -1.12
N ARG A 148 -18.82 -5.38 -0.29
CA ARG A 148 -17.37 -5.50 -0.09
C ARG A 148 -16.98 -6.84 0.51
N THR A 149 -17.74 -7.35 1.48
CA THR A 149 -17.52 -8.68 2.06
C THR A 149 -17.70 -9.78 1.01
N HIS A 150 -18.73 -9.69 0.18
CA HIS A 150 -18.91 -10.64 -0.93
C HIS A 150 -17.77 -10.56 -1.95
N GLU A 151 -17.33 -9.36 -2.31
CA GLU A 151 -16.18 -9.18 -3.21
C GLU A 151 -14.88 -9.71 -2.62
N ALA A 152 -14.63 -9.50 -1.33
CA ALA A 152 -13.47 -10.03 -0.62
C ALA A 152 -13.51 -11.57 -0.57
N ASN A 153 -14.66 -12.14 -0.21
CA ASN A 153 -14.86 -13.59 -0.20
C ASN A 153 -14.71 -14.20 -1.59
N ALA A 154 -15.22 -13.54 -2.64
CA ALA A 154 -15.07 -14.00 -4.02
C ALA A 154 -13.60 -13.95 -4.49
N ARG A 155 -12.86 -12.90 -4.11
CA ARG A 155 -11.41 -12.81 -4.38
C ARG A 155 -10.64 -13.91 -3.66
N GLN A 156 -11.03 -14.24 -2.44
CA GLN A 156 -10.40 -15.31 -1.67
C GLN A 156 -10.70 -16.69 -2.29
N ALA A 157 -11.96 -16.98 -2.62
CA ALA A 157 -12.33 -18.21 -3.31
C ALA A 157 -11.60 -18.38 -4.66
N ALA A 158 -11.47 -17.30 -5.44
CA ALA A 158 -10.73 -17.32 -6.70
C ALA A 158 -9.23 -17.61 -6.51
N ARG A 159 -8.64 -17.11 -5.42
CA ARG A 159 -7.23 -17.40 -5.06
C ARG A 159 -7.04 -18.86 -4.67
N GLU A 160 -7.94 -19.40 -3.84
CA GLU A 160 -7.93 -20.80 -3.41
C GLU A 160 -8.09 -21.75 -4.60
N GLN A 161 -9.04 -21.47 -5.49
CA GLN A 161 -9.24 -22.26 -6.70
C GLN A 161 -7.99 -22.26 -7.59
N LYS A 162 -7.38 -21.09 -7.79
CA LYS A 162 -6.14 -20.97 -8.58
C LYS A 162 -4.96 -21.69 -7.93
N HIS A 163 -4.89 -21.72 -6.59
CA HIS A 163 -3.88 -22.48 -5.86
C HIS A 163 -4.06 -23.99 -6.07
N LEU A 164 -5.30 -24.50 -5.91
CA LEU A 164 -5.65 -25.90 -6.16
C LEU A 164 -5.32 -26.34 -7.59
N GLU A 165 -5.66 -25.52 -8.58
CA GLU A 165 -5.34 -25.80 -9.99
C GLU A 165 -3.82 -25.87 -10.24
N ALA A 166 -3.06 -24.97 -9.61
CA ALA A 166 -1.59 -24.98 -9.71
C ALA A 166 -0.96 -26.21 -9.03
N GLU A 167 -1.53 -26.69 -7.92
CA GLU A 167 -1.10 -27.90 -7.23
C GLU A 167 -1.37 -29.17 -8.05
N LEU A 168 -2.58 -29.28 -8.64
CA LEU A 168 -2.96 -30.39 -9.52
C LEU A 168 -2.09 -30.45 -10.78
N ALA A 169 -1.78 -29.29 -11.36
CA ALA A 169 -0.90 -29.19 -12.52
C ALA A 169 0.53 -29.64 -12.19
N LYS A 170 1.07 -29.25 -11.02
CA LYS A 170 2.39 -29.71 -10.55
C LYS A 170 2.42 -31.22 -10.31
N ALA A 171 1.39 -31.77 -9.65
CA ALA A 171 1.30 -33.20 -9.36
C ALA A 171 1.27 -34.07 -10.63
N SER A 172 0.56 -33.61 -11.67
CA SER A 172 0.45 -34.30 -12.96
C SER A 172 1.77 -34.31 -13.77
N VAL A 173 2.61 -33.28 -13.59
CA VAL A 173 3.93 -33.18 -14.25
C VAL A 173 4.97 -34.07 -13.57
N THR A 174 4.89 -34.28 -12.25
CA THR A 174 5.80 -35.16 -11.49
C THR A 174 5.49 -36.65 -11.63
N SER A 175 4.33 -37.02 -12.16
CA SER A 175 3.90 -38.42 -12.36
C SER A 175 4.11 -38.94 -13.80
N SER A 176 4.81 -38.18 -14.66
CA SER A 176 5.14 -38.57 -16.05
C SER A 176 6.63 -38.87 -16.21
#